data_AF-M4SVX1-F1
#
_entry.id   AF-M4SVX1-F1
#
_cell.length_a   1.000
_cell.length_b   1.000
_cell.length_c   1.000
_cell.angle_alpha   90.00
_cell.angle_beta   90.00
_cell.angle_gamma   90.00
#
_symmetry.space_group_name_H-M   'P 1'
#
loop_
_entity.id
_entity.type
_entity.pdbx_description
1 polymer ?
#
loop_
_entity_poly.entity_id
_entity_poly.type
_entity_poly.pdbx_seq_one_letter_code
_entity_poly.pdbx_strand_id
1 'polypeptide(L)'
;MIKLQLQVYAAGYPTSEYADAAEVLAAQAEKPRAAALSGAEYAIDTGLRATAITADLAAALATPIMTIASAGGRSNYCLNSKGGNKDTGSGKPEIAAAGCKELELDTLVTTDGMASAAIDADGFPGHPAVTGTQARGQASQCGMFTTTEGVTTNPGINIGSGDTFKMGYGTITVAADDQPNAPNLANLKTGNSYGQLNIFKRAHKVSLELRQIATPKGSEKGKDLLKELAEQPSIIILIQEHLAAANPGKKASQLISEATTAKTNYFGDNNNKLEAMWSAFEEIDVKGSKDDTNEQQQIKALGDADTLERFWLTILQLMNELF
;
A
#
# COMPACT_ATOMS: atom_id res chain seq x y z
N MET A 1 -7.68 9.40 18.35
CA MET A 1 -8.91 9.96 18.97
C MET A 1 -9.20 9.28 20.30
N ILE A 2 -9.59 7.99 20.33
CA ILE A 2 -9.97 7.29 21.57
C ILE A 2 -8.90 7.33 22.68
N LYS A 3 -7.61 7.21 22.33
CA LYS A 3 -6.50 7.34 23.30
C LYS A 3 -6.56 8.67 24.05
N LEU A 4 -6.53 9.78 23.31
CA LEU A 4 -6.49 11.12 23.90
C LEU A 4 -7.75 11.38 24.74
N GLN A 5 -8.90 10.95 24.24
CA GLN A 5 -10.16 10.97 24.95
C GLN A 5 -10.10 10.25 26.31
N LEU A 6 -9.56 9.03 26.35
CA LEU A 6 -9.38 8.26 27.59
C LEU A 6 -8.36 8.90 28.54
N GLN A 7 -7.28 9.49 28.01
CA GLN A 7 -6.29 10.23 28.81
C GLN A 7 -6.90 11.48 29.45
N VAL A 8 -7.67 12.25 28.67
CA VAL A 8 -8.39 13.43 29.16
C VAL A 8 -9.39 13.06 30.25
N TYR A 9 -10.12 11.97 30.08
CA TYR A 9 -11.02 11.44 31.12
C TYR A 9 -10.26 11.12 32.42
N ALA A 10 -9.19 10.33 32.33
CA ALA A 10 -8.44 9.87 33.49
C ALA A 10 -7.86 11.04 34.30
N ALA A 11 -7.29 12.03 33.61
CA ALA A 11 -6.68 13.17 34.29
C ALA A 11 -7.70 14.23 34.74
N GLY A 12 -8.84 14.38 34.07
CA GLY A 12 -9.93 15.25 34.51
C GLY A 12 -10.68 14.70 35.72
N TYR A 13 -10.71 13.37 35.89
CA TYR A 13 -11.48 12.68 36.93
C TYR A 13 -10.64 11.60 37.63
N PRO A 14 -9.52 11.96 38.28
CA PRO A 14 -8.56 10.99 38.84
C PRO A 14 -9.15 10.15 39.99
N THR A 15 -10.27 10.57 40.59
CA THR A 15 -10.97 9.83 41.64
C THR A 15 -12.13 8.98 41.12
N SER A 16 -12.38 8.97 39.81
CA SER A 16 -13.41 8.13 39.21
C SER A 16 -13.05 6.64 39.35
N GLU A 17 -14.05 5.79 39.55
CA GLU A 17 -13.86 4.33 39.54
C GLU A 17 -13.34 3.80 38.19
N TYR A 18 -13.47 4.58 37.11
CA TYR A 18 -13.00 4.22 35.77
C TYR A 18 -11.67 4.88 35.37
N ALA A 19 -11.04 5.69 36.23
CA ALA A 19 -9.83 6.42 35.87
C ALA A 19 -8.69 5.48 35.47
N ASP A 20 -8.36 4.50 36.31
CA ASP A 20 -7.34 3.48 36.01
C ASP A 20 -7.68 2.67 34.74
N ALA A 21 -8.95 2.29 34.59
CA ALA A 21 -9.42 1.55 33.42
C ALA A 21 -9.21 2.35 32.13
N ALA A 22 -9.44 3.67 32.18
CA ALA A 22 -9.22 4.58 31.06
C ALA A 22 -7.73 4.73 30.73
N GLU A 23 -6.85 4.86 31.72
CA GLU A 23 -5.40 4.96 31.49
C GLU A 23 -4.83 3.71 30.81
N VAL A 24 -5.22 2.53 31.31
CA VAL A 24 -4.79 1.24 30.74
C VAL A 24 -5.32 1.08 29.31
N LEU A 25 -6.59 1.43 29.05
CA LEU A 25 -7.17 1.37 27.69
C LEU A 25 -6.54 2.41 26.75
N ALA A 26 -6.14 3.58 27.25
CA ALA A 26 -5.41 4.57 26.48
C ALA A 26 -4.02 4.07 26.06
N ALA A 27 -3.29 3.42 26.98
CA ALA A 27 -2.01 2.78 26.69
C ALA A 27 -2.19 1.61 25.69
N GLN A 28 -3.27 0.85 25.81
CA GLN A 28 -3.59 -0.22 24.86
C GLN A 28 -3.93 0.34 23.48
N ALA A 29 -4.61 1.49 23.39
CA ALA A 29 -4.94 2.17 22.15
C ALA A 29 -3.70 2.77 21.43
N GLU A 30 -2.59 2.99 22.14
CA GLU A 30 -1.33 3.44 21.53
C GLU A 30 -0.64 2.32 20.73
N LYS A 31 -0.75 1.06 21.16
CA LYS A 31 -0.12 -0.08 20.47
C LYS A 31 -0.58 -0.23 19.01
N PRO A 32 -1.89 -0.27 18.69
CA PRO A 32 -2.34 -0.32 17.31
C PRO A 32 -2.06 0.98 16.56
N ARG A 33 -2.00 2.15 17.22
CA ARG A 33 -1.59 3.42 16.58
C ARG A 33 -0.11 3.39 16.15
N ALA A 34 0.79 2.94 17.02
CA ALA A 34 2.21 2.80 16.70
C ALA A 34 2.44 1.74 15.60
N ALA A 35 1.72 0.62 15.66
CA ALA A 35 1.74 -0.40 14.61
C ALA A 35 1.13 0.10 13.29
N ALA A 36 0.11 0.95 13.33
CA ALA A 36 -0.47 1.58 12.14
C ALA A 36 0.48 2.62 11.52
N LEU A 37 1.23 3.37 12.34
CA LEU A 37 2.25 4.31 11.85
C LEU A 37 3.41 3.59 11.16
N SER A 38 3.98 2.55 11.80
CA SER A 38 5.04 1.76 11.17
C SER A 38 4.54 0.98 9.95
N GLY A 39 3.30 0.47 10.00
CA GLY A 39 2.62 -0.12 8.85
C GLY A 39 2.39 0.88 7.71
N ALA A 40 2.06 2.14 8.02
CA ALA A 40 1.87 3.20 7.04
C ALA A 40 3.19 3.62 6.38
N GLU A 41 4.29 3.74 7.15
CA GLU A 41 5.62 4.01 6.59
C GLU A 41 6.04 2.91 5.61
N TYR A 42 5.87 1.64 6.00
CA TYR A 42 6.13 0.49 5.12
C TYR A 42 5.24 0.51 3.86
N ALA A 43 3.94 0.83 4.02
CA ALA A 43 3.01 0.90 2.92
C ALA A 43 3.32 2.05 1.95
N ILE A 44 3.76 3.21 2.46
CA ILE A 44 4.17 4.36 1.65
C ILE A 44 5.43 4.05 0.86
N ASP A 45 6.48 3.49 1.48
CA ASP A 45 7.71 3.11 0.77
C ASP A 45 7.44 2.04 -0.30
N THR A 46 6.69 1.00 0.06
CA THR A 46 6.31 -0.07 -0.87
C THR A 46 5.45 0.46 -2.01
N GLY A 47 4.45 1.30 -1.72
CA GLY A 47 3.59 1.95 -2.71
C GLY A 47 4.39 2.84 -3.67
N LEU A 48 5.28 3.69 -3.15
CA LEU A 48 6.13 4.56 -3.96
C LEU A 48 7.03 3.77 -4.91
N ARG A 49 7.69 2.71 -4.41
CA ARG A 49 8.53 1.82 -5.23
C ARG A 49 7.71 1.10 -6.30
N ALA A 50 6.55 0.58 -5.92
CA ALA A 50 5.64 -0.09 -6.84
C ALA A 50 5.21 0.85 -7.96
N THR A 51 4.75 2.06 -7.64
CA THR A 51 4.40 3.09 -8.62
C THR A 51 5.57 3.43 -9.54
N ALA A 52 6.75 3.73 -9.00
CA ALA A 52 7.91 4.13 -9.81
C ALA A 52 8.34 3.03 -10.80
N ILE A 53 8.49 1.79 -10.33
CA ILE A 53 8.97 0.67 -11.14
C ILE A 53 7.92 0.25 -12.18
N THR A 54 6.63 0.22 -11.80
CA THR A 54 5.56 -0.18 -12.72
C THR A 54 5.26 0.90 -13.75
N ALA A 55 5.39 2.19 -13.41
CA ALA A 55 5.24 3.29 -14.37
C ALA A 55 6.38 3.30 -15.40
N ASP A 56 7.63 3.12 -14.97
CA ASP A 56 8.79 2.97 -15.88
C ASP A 56 8.58 1.77 -16.83
N LEU A 57 8.15 0.64 -16.28
CA LEU A 57 7.85 -0.55 -17.09
C LEU A 57 6.70 -0.31 -18.08
N ALA A 58 5.60 0.31 -17.66
CA ALA A 58 4.46 0.60 -18.53
C ALA A 58 4.87 1.51 -19.69
N ALA A 59 5.64 2.56 -19.41
CA ALA A 59 6.17 3.46 -20.45
C ALA A 59 7.11 2.73 -21.41
N ALA A 60 7.99 1.86 -20.89
CA ALA A 60 8.90 1.05 -21.68
C ALA A 60 8.19 0.00 -22.54
N LEU A 61 6.95 -0.39 -22.21
CA LEU A 61 6.13 -1.29 -23.03
C LEU A 61 5.32 -0.51 -24.09
N ALA A 62 4.69 0.59 -23.70
CA ALA A 62 3.85 1.38 -24.61
C ALA A 62 4.67 2.09 -25.69
N THR A 63 5.83 2.67 -25.33
CA THR A 63 6.63 3.50 -26.24
C THR A 63 7.15 2.73 -27.45
N PRO A 64 7.72 1.51 -27.32
CA PRO A 64 8.10 0.70 -28.48
C PRO A 64 6.93 0.36 -29.40
N ILE A 65 5.77 0.01 -28.83
CA ILE A 65 4.56 -0.32 -29.62
C ILE A 65 4.11 0.90 -30.42
N MET A 66 4.07 2.08 -29.78
CA MET A 66 3.74 3.34 -30.45
C MET A 66 4.79 3.69 -31.53
N THR A 67 6.07 3.46 -31.25
CA THR A 67 7.17 3.69 -32.21
C THR A 67 6.99 2.80 -33.44
N ILE A 68 6.77 1.50 -33.24
CA ILE A 68 6.51 0.53 -34.30
C ILE A 68 5.29 0.96 -35.12
N ALA A 69 4.19 1.33 -34.46
CA ALA A 69 3.00 1.79 -35.16
C ALA A 69 3.19 3.09 -35.96
N SER A 70 4.09 3.95 -35.50
CA SER A 70 4.46 5.21 -36.17
C SER A 70 5.46 5.02 -37.32
N ALA A 71 6.18 3.89 -37.36
CA ALA A 71 7.14 3.56 -38.42
C ALA A 71 6.47 3.19 -39.77
N GLY A 72 5.14 3.06 -39.79
CA GLY A 72 4.35 2.88 -41.01
C GLY A 72 4.20 4.16 -41.84
N GLY A 73 4.01 3.99 -43.15
CA GLY A 73 3.73 5.08 -44.10
C GLY A 73 2.24 5.20 -44.44
N ARG A 74 1.92 5.90 -45.54
CA ARG A 74 0.53 6.07 -46.01
C ARG A 74 -0.14 4.75 -46.43
N SER A 75 0.63 3.80 -46.95
CA SER A 75 0.15 2.51 -47.46
C SER A 75 0.75 1.29 -46.74
N ASN A 76 1.64 1.52 -45.77
CA ASN A 76 2.47 0.50 -45.13
C ASN A 76 2.34 0.62 -43.60
N TYR A 77 2.53 -0.47 -42.87
CA TYR A 77 2.45 -0.48 -41.40
C TYR A 77 3.38 -1.52 -40.79
N CYS A 78 3.86 -1.23 -39.57
CA CYS A 78 4.74 -2.13 -38.83
C CYS A 78 4.04 -2.88 -37.69
N LEU A 79 2.73 -2.66 -37.51
CA LEU A 79 1.91 -3.37 -36.54
C LEU A 79 0.62 -3.85 -37.23
N ASN A 80 0.37 -5.15 -37.19
CA ASN A 80 -0.84 -5.77 -37.75
C ASN A 80 -2.05 -5.63 -36.81
N SER A 81 -3.25 -5.65 -37.39
CA SER A 81 -4.52 -5.72 -36.65
C SER A 81 -4.66 -7.05 -35.89
N LYS A 82 -5.32 -7.01 -34.73
CA LYS A 82 -5.74 -8.20 -33.96
C LYS A 82 -6.95 -8.91 -34.57
N GLY A 83 -7.63 -8.30 -35.55
CA GLY A 83 -8.82 -8.80 -36.21
C GLY A 83 -8.64 -10.16 -36.90
N GLY A 84 -9.73 -10.72 -37.45
CA GLY A 84 -9.89 -12.13 -37.86
C GLY A 84 -8.85 -12.72 -38.82
N ASN A 85 -7.97 -11.91 -39.41
CA ASN A 85 -6.70 -12.36 -39.97
C ASN A 85 -5.58 -11.50 -39.36
N LYS A 86 -4.85 -12.06 -38.40
CA LYS A 86 -3.68 -11.45 -37.74
C LYS A 86 -2.56 -11.04 -38.71
N ASP A 87 -2.70 -11.41 -39.97
CA ASP A 87 -1.75 -11.21 -41.06
C ASP A 87 -2.14 -10.07 -42.01
N THR A 88 -3.24 -9.36 -41.78
CA THR A 88 -3.64 -8.22 -42.63
C THR A 88 -4.22 -7.02 -41.86
N GLY A 89 -4.06 -5.83 -42.43
CA GLY A 89 -4.58 -4.57 -41.87
C GLY A 89 -3.67 -3.93 -40.82
N SER A 90 -3.76 -2.60 -40.72
CA SER A 90 -3.00 -1.81 -39.74
C SER A 90 -3.63 -1.93 -38.35
N GLY A 91 -2.83 -2.33 -37.36
CA GLY A 91 -3.21 -2.38 -35.95
C GLY A 91 -3.16 -1.02 -35.25
N LYS A 92 -2.70 0.04 -35.93
CA LYS A 92 -2.60 1.39 -35.35
C LYS A 92 -3.90 1.89 -34.67
N PRO A 93 -5.11 1.65 -35.22
CA PRO A 93 -6.36 2.06 -34.58
C PRO A 93 -6.67 1.33 -33.27
N GLU A 94 -6.04 0.19 -33.00
CA GLU A 94 -6.34 -0.69 -31.86
C GLU A 94 -5.45 -0.43 -30.63
N ILE A 95 -4.37 0.33 -30.80
CA ILE A 95 -3.30 0.52 -29.80
C ILE A 95 -3.84 1.13 -28.50
N ALA A 96 -4.60 2.23 -28.62
CA ALA A 96 -5.17 2.91 -27.46
C ALA A 96 -6.20 2.03 -26.74
N ALA A 97 -7.05 1.32 -27.49
CA ALA A 97 -8.04 0.39 -26.94
C ALA A 97 -7.39 -0.82 -26.24
N ALA A 98 -6.19 -1.22 -26.67
CA ALA A 98 -5.39 -2.24 -26.03
C ALA A 98 -4.61 -1.74 -24.79
N GLY A 99 -4.73 -0.45 -24.44
CA GLY A 99 -4.10 0.16 -23.26
C GLY A 99 -2.73 0.78 -23.50
N CYS A 100 -2.20 0.75 -24.73
CA CYS A 100 -0.96 1.44 -25.09
C CYS A 100 -1.26 2.91 -25.38
N LYS A 101 -1.42 3.70 -24.32
CA LYS A 101 -1.68 5.14 -24.42
C LYS A 101 -0.78 5.91 -23.44
N GLU A 102 -0.76 7.22 -23.59
CA GLU A 102 -0.14 8.10 -22.61
C GLU A 102 -0.78 7.89 -21.23
N LEU A 103 0.03 7.98 -20.18
CA LEU A 103 -0.45 7.82 -18.81
C LEU A 103 -1.24 9.06 -18.39
N GLU A 104 -2.53 8.88 -18.15
CA GLU A 104 -3.46 9.92 -17.71
C GLU A 104 -3.75 9.75 -16.21
N LEU A 105 -2.95 10.41 -15.36
CA LEU A 105 -3.04 10.28 -13.89
C LEU A 105 -4.42 10.68 -13.33
N ASP A 106 -5.11 11.59 -14.01
CA ASP A 106 -6.44 12.09 -13.68
C ASP A 106 -7.56 11.08 -13.95
N THR A 107 -7.29 10.03 -14.73
CA THR A 107 -8.26 8.96 -15.05
C THR A 107 -8.07 7.71 -14.20
N LEU A 108 -7.09 7.71 -13.28
CA LEU A 108 -6.82 6.57 -12.41
C LEU A 108 -8.00 6.33 -11.47
N VAL A 109 -8.56 5.12 -11.55
CA VAL A 109 -9.59 4.64 -10.64
C VAL A 109 -8.96 3.85 -9.50
N THR A 110 -9.48 4.03 -8.30
CA THR A 110 -9.14 3.13 -7.18
C THR A 110 -9.74 1.76 -7.48
N THR A 111 -8.88 0.75 -7.63
CA THR A 111 -9.31 -0.64 -7.82
C THR A 111 -8.95 -1.47 -6.59
N ASP A 112 -9.81 -2.42 -6.24
CA ASP A 112 -9.54 -3.41 -5.20
C ASP A 112 -8.50 -4.41 -5.70
N GLY A 113 -7.23 -4.00 -5.64
CA GLY A 113 -6.08 -4.82 -6.00
C GLY A 113 -5.82 -4.94 -7.51
N MET A 114 -4.88 -5.82 -7.83
CA MET A 114 -4.45 -6.12 -9.21
C MET A 114 -5.10 -7.42 -9.70
N ALA A 115 -5.72 -7.38 -10.88
CA ALA A 115 -6.34 -8.56 -11.50
C ALA A 115 -5.34 -9.71 -11.66
N SER A 116 -5.70 -10.92 -11.20
CA SER A 116 -4.85 -12.11 -11.30
C SER A 116 -4.55 -12.51 -12.76
N ALA A 117 -5.45 -12.19 -13.69
CA ALA A 117 -5.24 -12.40 -15.12
C ALA A 117 -4.11 -11.52 -15.70
N ALA A 118 -3.79 -10.39 -15.06
CA ALA A 118 -2.72 -9.49 -15.49
C ALA A 118 -1.38 -9.84 -14.81
N ILE A 119 -1.40 -10.12 -13.51
CA ILE A 119 -0.22 -10.44 -12.70
C ILE A 119 -0.60 -11.54 -11.70
N ASP A 120 0.06 -12.69 -11.71
CA ASP A 120 -0.18 -13.78 -10.75
C ASP A 120 1.06 -14.06 -9.88
N ALA A 121 1.09 -15.20 -9.21
CA ALA A 121 2.22 -15.59 -8.34
C ALA A 121 3.50 -15.95 -9.12
N ASP A 122 3.41 -16.19 -10.43
CA ASP A 122 4.49 -16.68 -11.28
C ASP A 122 5.00 -15.62 -12.25
N GLY A 123 4.16 -14.69 -12.70
CA GLY A 123 4.54 -13.61 -13.60
C GLY A 123 3.36 -12.85 -14.20
N PHE A 124 3.42 -12.66 -15.52
CA PHE A 124 2.43 -11.94 -16.34
C PHE A 124 1.73 -12.96 -17.27
N PRO A 125 0.59 -13.56 -16.86
CA PRO A 125 0.02 -14.72 -17.56
C PRO A 125 -0.30 -14.50 -19.04
N GLY A 126 -0.67 -13.27 -19.40
CA GLY A 126 -0.97 -12.87 -20.78
C GLY A 126 0.24 -12.75 -21.71
N HIS A 127 1.45 -13.02 -21.24
CA HIS A 127 2.68 -12.77 -22.00
C HIS A 127 3.59 -14.02 -22.11
N PRO A 128 3.14 -15.09 -22.79
CA PRO A 128 3.98 -16.22 -23.13
C PRO A 128 5.09 -15.81 -24.12
N ALA A 129 6.10 -16.65 -24.29
CA ALA A 129 7.12 -16.42 -25.32
C ALA A 129 6.50 -16.45 -26.72
N VAL A 130 6.97 -15.56 -27.58
CA VAL A 130 6.70 -15.58 -29.02
C VAL A 130 8.05 -15.58 -29.73
N THR A 131 8.29 -16.56 -30.60
CA THR A 131 9.59 -16.74 -31.24
C THR A 131 9.48 -16.97 -32.75
N GLY A 132 10.44 -16.42 -33.48
CA GLY A 132 10.61 -16.65 -34.91
C GLY A 132 9.43 -16.16 -35.75
N THR A 133 9.03 -16.97 -36.73
CA THR A 133 8.01 -16.59 -37.73
C THR A 133 6.60 -16.40 -37.14
N GLN A 134 6.33 -16.87 -35.92
CA GLN A 134 5.02 -16.74 -35.27
C GLN A 134 4.69 -15.30 -34.87
N ALA A 135 5.72 -14.45 -34.72
CA ALA A 135 5.54 -13.03 -34.41
C ALA A 135 5.46 -12.15 -35.66
N ARG A 136 5.65 -12.73 -36.86
CA ARG A 136 5.71 -11.98 -38.10
C ARG A 136 4.31 -11.51 -38.48
N GLY A 137 4.22 -10.23 -38.83
CA GLY A 137 3.02 -9.63 -39.42
C GLY A 137 2.94 -9.84 -40.94
N GLN A 138 2.23 -8.95 -41.62
CA GLN A 138 2.09 -9.02 -43.08
C GLN A 138 3.43 -8.75 -43.78
N ALA A 139 3.76 -9.58 -44.77
CA ALA A 139 4.93 -9.38 -45.61
C ALA A 139 4.90 -8.02 -46.35
N SER A 140 6.09 -7.42 -46.52
CA SER A 140 6.31 -6.17 -47.28
C SER A 140 5.57 -4.94 -46.74
N GLN A 141 5.14 -4.95 -45.47
CA GLN A 141 4.51 -3.79 -44.83
C GLN A 141 5.46 -3.00 -43.92
N CYS A 142 6.50 -3.65 -43.41
CA CYS A 142 7.42 -3.05 -42.44
C CYS A 142 8.89 -3.28 -42.83
N GLY A 143 9.66 -2.20 -42.95
CA GLY A 143 11.11 -2.27 -43.14
C GLY A 143 11.91 -2.07 -41.84
N MET A 144 11.26 -1.75 -40.71
CA MET A 144 11.92 -1.45 -39.44
C MET A 144 12.75 -2.63 -38.90
N PHE A 145 12.35 -3.86 -39.23
CA PHE A 145 12.94 -5.10 -38.73
C PHE A 145 13.71 -5.88 -39.80
N THR A 146 14.09 -5.19 -40.88
CA THR A 146 14.92 -5.74 -41.95
C THR A 146 16.35 -5.27 -41.75
N THR A 147 17.31 -6.19 -41.79
CA THR A 147 18.73 -5.86 -41.65
C THR A 147 19.20 -4.96 -42.79
N THR A 148 20.19 -4.14 -42.49
CA THR A 148 20.90 -3.34 -43.48
C THR A 148 22.39 -3.58 -43.33
N GLU A 149 23.03 -4.09 -44.38
CA GLU A 149 24.48 -4.26 -44.44
C GLU A 149 25.16 -2.92 -44.74
N GLY A 150 26.36 -2.71 -44.18
CA GLY A 150 27.12 -1.49 -44.40
C GLY A 150 26.40 -0.23 -43.90
N VAL A 151 25.97 -0.23 -42.63
CA VAL A 151 25.21 0.87 -42.00
C VAL A 151 25.91 2.24 -42.03
N THR A 152 27.20 2.28 -42.32
CA THR A 152 27.95 3.53 -42.56
C THR A 152 27.61 4.18 -43.90
N THR A 153 27.10 3.40 -44.86
CA THR A 153 26.76 3.83 -46.22
C THR A 153 25.28 3.64 -46.58
N ASN A 154 24.56 2.76 -45.86
CA ASN A 154 23.15 2.47 -46.08
C ASN A 154 22.34 2.76 -44.80
N PRO A 155 21.23 3.51 -44.87
CA PRO A 155 20.40 3.78 -43.71
C PRO A 155 19.67 2.51 -43.24
N GLY A 156 19.74 2.21 -41.95
CA GLY A 156 19.03 1.07 -41.35
C GLY A 156 19.69 0.58 -40.07
N ILE A 157 19.29 -0.62 -39.63
CA ILE A 157 19.81 -1.27 -38.44
C ILE A 157 20.51 -2.56 -38.89
N ASN A 158 21.74 -2.80 -38.42
CA ASN A 158 22.38 -4.10 -38.61
C ASN A 158 21.74 -5.11 -37.65
N ILE A 159 21.06 -6.10 -38.20
CA ILE A 159 20.37 -7.18 -37.49
C ILE A 159 20.94 -8.51 -37.99
N GLY A 160 21.23 -9.45 -37.09
CA GLY A 160 21.84 -10.74 -37.44
C GLY A 160 23.36 -10.74 -37.28
N SER A 161 24.02 -11.84 -37.68
CA SER A 161 25.47 -12.03 -37.50
C SER A 161 25.98 -11.88 -36.05
N GLY A 162 25.11 -12.13 -35.06
CA GLY A 162 25.40 -11.96 -33.63
C GLY A 162 24.82 -10.68 -33.03
N ASP A 163 24.40 -9.72 -33.85
CA ASP A 163 23.75 -8.48 -33.41
C ASP A 163 22.24 -8.68 -33.22
N THR A 164 21.69 -8.08 -32.17
CA THR A 164 20.26 -8.15 -31.85
C THR A 164 19.72 -6.77 -31.53
N PHE A 165 18.70 -6.34 -32.26
CA PHE A 165 17.95 -5.14 -31.94
C PHE A 165 17.00 -5.41 -30.76
N LYS A 166 16.91 -4.49 -29.80
CA LYS A 166 16.10 -4.65 -28.59
C LYS A 166 15.38 -3.35 -28.24
N MET A 167 14.11 -3.45 -27.88
CA MET A 167 13.32 -2.33 -27.35
C MET A 167 12.52 -2.75 -26.11
N GLY A 168 12.12 -1.77 -25.30
CA GLY A 168 11.27 -1.97 -24.13
C GLY A 168 11.85 -2.96 -23.12
N TYR A 169 13.09 -2.72 -22.70
CA TYR A 169 13.84 -3.64 -21.83
C TYR A 169 13.94 -5.08 -22.35
N GLY A 170 13.85 -5.28 -23.67
CA GLY A 170 13.94 -6.58 -24.31
C GLY A 170 12.60 -7.31 -24.45
N THR A 171 11.46 -6.65 -24.22
CA THR A 171 10.14 -7.19 -24.60
C THR A 171 10.05 -7.48 -26.08
N ILE A 172 10.70 -6.67 -26.91
CA ILE A 172 10.79 -6.87 -28.35
C ILE A 172 12.25 -7.02 -28.70
N THR A 173 12.61 -8.16 -29.27
CA THR A 173 13.97 -8.43 -29.75
C THR A 173 13.94 -8.95 -31.18
N VAL A 174 14.89 -8.51 -32.00
CA VAL A 174 15.00 -8.94 -33.40
C VAL A 174 16.44 -9.39 -33.64
N ALA A 175 16.62 -10.69 -33.87
CA ALA A 175 17.91 -11.31 -34.13
C ALA A 175 18.03 -11.84 -35.58
N ALA A 176 16.91 -11.84 -36.32
CA ALA A 176 16.83 -12.21 -37.72
C ALA A 176 15.75 -11.35 -38.40
N ASP A 177 15.91 -11.14 -39.71
CA ASP A 177 15.00 -10.32 -40.51
C ASP A 177 13.55 -10.72 -40.35
N ASP A 178 12.70 -9.71 -40.13
CA ASP A 178 11.25 -9.83 -39.99
C ASP A 178 10.80 -10.85 -38.92
N GLN A 179 11.67 -11.17 -37.96
CA GLN A 179 11.40 -12.13 -36.89
C GLN A 179 11.55 -11.45 -35.52
N PRO A 180 10.60 -10.57 -35.15
CA PRO A 180 10.54 -10.08 -33.79
C PRO A 180 10.25 -11.24 -32.82
N ASN A 181 10.72 -11.11 -31.59
CA ASN A 181 10.54 -12.10 -30.54
C ASN A 181 10.16 -11.40 -29.25
N ALA A 182 9.35 -12.06 -28.45
CA ALA A 182 8.97 -11.62 -27.13
C ALA A 182 9.34 -12.70 -26.10
N PRO A 183 9.96 -12.33 -24.95
CA PRO A 183 10.34 -13.30 -23.94
C PRO A 183 9.12 -13.87 -23.22
N ASN A 184 9.29 -15.04 -22.59
CA ASN A 184 8.28 -15.56 -21.68
C ASN A 184 8.29 -14.75 -20.37
N LEU A 185 7.23 -13.98 -20.14
CA LEU A 185 7.00 -13.24 -18.91
C LEU A 185 5.92 -13.90 -18.03
N ALA A 186 5.22 -14.92 -18.55
CA ALA A 186 4.21 -15.68 -17.81
C ALA A 186 4.80 -16.50 -16.66
N ASN A 187 6.08 -16.86 -16.74
CA ASN A 187 6.80 -17.54 -15.65
C ASN A 187 8.18 -16.92 -15.45
N LEU A 188 8.30 -16.04 -14.46
CA LEU A 188 9.54 -15.35 -14.14
C LEU A 188 10.48 -16.19 -13.25
N LYS A 189 10.04 -17.36 -12.76
CA LYS A 189 10.83 -18.28 -11.91
C LYS A 189 11.85 -19.10 -12.70
N THR A 190 11.56 -19.41 -13.97
CA THR A 190 12.35 -20.34 -14.80
C THR A 190 13.30 -19.65 -15.81
N GLY A 191 13.32 -18.31 -15.85
CA GLY A 191 14.14 -17.54 -16.79
C GLY A 191 15.61 -17.38 -16.35
N ASN A 192 16.52 -18.08 -17.05
CA ASN A 192 17.97 -18.01 -16.92
C ASN A 192 18.54 -16.65 -17.35
N SER A 193 18.46 -15.65 -16.48
CA SER A 193 19.50 -14.63 -16.21
C SER A 193 18.87 -13.42 -15.54
N TYR A 194 19.51 -12.94 -14.47
CA TYR A 194 19.30 -11.61 -13.90
C TYR A 194 19.88 -10.50 -14.83
N GLY A 195 19.69 -10.61 -16.14
CA GLY A 195 20.21 -9.66 -17.13
C GLY A 195 19.14 -9.14 -18.08
N GLN A 196 18.33 -10.03 -18.66
CA GLN A 196 17.31 -9.67 -19.65
C GLN A 196 15.93 -9.36 -19.06
N LEU A 197 15.60 -9.91 -17.88
CA LEU A 197 14.24 -9.79 -17.28
C LEU A 197 14.20 -8.99 -15.97
N ASN A 198 15.26 -8.23 -15.67
CA ASN A 198 15.43 -7.62 -14.35
C ASN A 198 14.31 -6.66 -13.96
N ILE A 199 13.88 -5.80 -14.88
CA ILE A 199 12.82 -4.84 -14.60
C ILE A 199 11.47 -5.54 -14.39
N PHE A 200 11.18 -6.58 -15.16
CA PHE A 200 9.97 -7.40 -15.03
C PHE A 200 9.92 -8.14 -13.70
N LYS A 201 11.04 -8.73 -13.28
CA LYS A 201 11.18 -9.37 -11.96
C LYS A 201 11.01 -8.37 -10.82
N ARG A 202 11.57 -7.16 -10.96
CA ARG A 202 11.40 -6.09 -9.97
C ARG A 202 9.94 -5.64 -9.90
N ALA A 203 9.30 -5.37 -11.04
CA ALA A 203 7.90 -4.98 -11.13
C ALA A 203 6.97 -6.04 -10.52
N HIS A 204 7.18 -7.31 -10.89
CA HIS A 204 6.44 -8.44 -10.33
C HIS A 204 6.60 -8.53 -8.81
N LYS A 205 7.84 -8.45 -8.31
CA LYS A 205 8.12 -8.48 -6.88
C LYS A 205 7.39 -7.38 -6.11
N VAL A 206 7.52 -6.11 -6.54
CA VAL A 206 6.88 -4.99 -5.83
C VAL A 206 5.36 -5.02 -5.93
N SER A 207 4.81 -5.53 -7.03
CA SER A 207 3.37 -5.81 -7.14
C SER A 207 2.91 -6.86 -6.13
N LEU A 208 3.68 -7.94 -5.91
CA LEU A 208 3.36 -8.92 -4.89
C LEU A 208 3.50 -8.37 -3.46
N GLU A 209 4.52 -7.54 -3.20
CA GLU A 209 4.69 -6.86 -1.91
C GLU A 209 3.52 -5.92 -1.61
N LEU A 210 3.03 -5.17 -2.62
CA LEU A 210 1.86 -4.31 -2.50
C LEU A 210 0.59 -5.10 -2.14
N ARG A 211 0.41 -6.32 -2.67
CA ARG A 211 -0.71 -7.21 -2.32
C ARG A 211 -0.67 -7.70 -0.87
N GLN A 212 0.52 -7.72 -0.26
CA GLN A 212 0.72 -8.19 1.11
C GLN A 212 0.53 -7.08 2.14
N ILE A 213 0.45 -5.81 1.72
CA ILE A 213 0.10 -4.72 2.62
C ILE A 213 -1.30 -5.00 3.14
N ALA A 214 -1.40 -5.27 4.44
CA ALA A 214 -2.68 -5.49 5.08
C ALA A 214 -3.54 -4.24 4.91
N THR A 215 -4.74 -4.40 4.34
CA THR A 215 -5.75 -3.36 4.43
C THR A 215 -5.99 -3.13 5.92
N PRO A 216 -5.78 -1.90 6.44
CA PRO A 216 -6.10 -1.62 7.82
C PRO A 216 -7.54 -2.06 8.05
N LYS A 217 -7.77 -2.98 8.99
CA LYS A 217 -9.13 -3.20 9.47
C LYS A 217 -9.61 -1.82 9.92
N GLY A 218 -10.75 -1.37 9.37
CA GLY A 218 -11.41 -0.20 9.92
C GLY A 218 -11.61 -0.48 11.40
N SER A 219 -10.89 0.25 12.25
CA SER A 219 -11.07 0.14 13.69
C SER A 219 -12.52 0.45 13.98
N GLU A 220 -13.18 -0.41 14.77
CA GLU A 220 -14.49 -0.11 15.30
C GLU A 220 -14.45 1.28 15.99
N LYS A 221 -15.56 2.02 15.98
CA LYS A 221 -15.62 3.37 16.58
C LYS A 221 -16.33 3.30 17.93
N GLY A 222 -15.87 4.11 18.89
CA GLY A 222 -16.55 4.28 20.18
C GLY A 222 -16.51 3.04 21.07
N LYS A 223 -17.67 2.62 21.60
CA LYS A 223 -17.82 1.52 22.56
C LYS A 223 -17.20 0.20 22.10
N ASP A 224 -17.39 -0.17 20.84
CA ASP A 224 -16.90 -1.43 20.28
C ASP A 224 -15.36 -1.48 20.27
N LEU A 225 -14.70 -0.34 20.03
CA LEU A 225 -13.25 -0.22 20.13
C LEU A 225 -12.74 -0.45 21.56
N LEU A 226 -13.45 0.02 22.60
CA LEU A 226 -13.05 -0.22 23.99
C LEU A 226 -13.08 -1.71 24.31
N LYS A 227 -14.09 -2.42 23.80
CA LYS A 227 -14.21 -3.87 23.97
C LYS A 227 -13.08 -4.60 23.26
N GLU A 228 -12.79 -4.26 22.01
CA GLU A 228 -11.66 -4.82 21.26
C GLU A 228 -10.34 -4.62 22.02
N LEU A 229 -10.10 -3.41 22.55
CA LEU A 229 -8.89 -3.08 23.31
C LEU A 229 -8.79 -3.91 24.61
N ALA A 230 -9.88 -4.04 25.37
CA ALA A 230 -9.92 -4.82 26.62
C ALA A 230 -9.74 -6.33 26.42
N GLU A 231 -10.06 -6.83 25.22
CA GLU A 231 -9.90 -8.24 24.85
C GLU A 231 -8.47 -8.56 24.37
N GLN A 232 -7.65 -7.56 24.02
CA GLN A 232 -6.30 -7.80 23.55
C GLN A 232 -5.44 -8.48 24.64
N PRO A 233 -4.68 -9.55 24.30
CA PRO A 233 -3.87 -10.28 25.28
C PRO A 233 -2.88 -9.40 26.05
N SER A 234 -2.39 -8.33 25.42
CA SER A 234 -1.41 -7.43 26.03
C SER A 234 -1.99 -6.50 27.11
N ILE A 235 -3.31 -6.44 27.28
CA ILE A 235 -3.96 -5.59 28.29
C ILE A 235 -3.48 -5.94 29.69
N ILE A 236 -3.25 -7.23 29.98
CA ILE A 236 -2.84 -7.68 31.32
C ILE A 236 -1.42 -7.19 31.68
N ILE A 237 -0.54 -7.08 30.67
CA ILE A 237 0.81 -6.55 30.86
C ILE A 237 0.75 -5.06 31.16
N LEU A 238 -0.12 -4.32 30.47
CA LEU A 238 -0.31 -2.89 30.75
C LEU A 238 -0.89 -2.65 32.14
N ILE A 239 -1.81 -3.50 32.61
CA ILE A 239 -2.30 -3.45 33.99
C ILE A 239 -1.16 -3.71 34.99
N GLN A 240 -0.28 -4.67 34.72
CA GLN A 240 0.89 -4.93 35.58
C GLN A 240 1.84 -3.72 35.63
N GLU A 241 2.10 -3.08 34.49
CA GLU A 241 2.92 -1.87 34.40
C GLU A 241 2.28 -0.70 35.16
N HIS A 242 0.97 -0.51 34.99
CA HIS A 242 0.18 0.49 35.72
C HIS A 242 0.26 0.30 37.23
N LEU A 243 -0.01 -0.92 37.70
CA LEU A 243 0.07 -1.25 39.13
C LEU A 243 1.49 -1.12 39.69
N ALA A 244 2.53 -1.46 38.90
CA ALA A 244 3.92 -1.30 39.32
C ALA A 244 4.31 0.17 39.48
N ALA A 245 3.81 1.06 38.60
CA ALA A 245 4.02 2.49 38.73
C ALA A 245 3.42 3.06 40.03
N ALA A 246 2.27 2.54 40.46
CA ALA A 246 1.63 2.90 41.72
C ALA A 246 2.23 2.21 42.97
N ASN A 247 3.11 1.21 42.81
CA ASN A 247 3.68 0.43 43.91
C ASN A 247 5.22 0.43 43.87
N PRO A 248 5.86 1.47 44.43
CA PRO A 248 7.32 1.58 44.46
C PRO A 248 7.98 0.32 45.06
N GLY A 249 8.90 -0.28 44.30
CA GLY A 249 9.65 -1.47 44.72
C GLY A 249 9.12 -2.82 44.24
N LYS A 250 7.94 -2.88 43.59
CA LYS A 250 7.46 -4.07 42.89
C LYS A 250 7.69 -3.95 41.38
N LYS A 251 8.12 -5.05 40.74
CA LYS A 251 8.20 -5.13 39.27
C LYS A 251 6.86 -5.60 38.69
N ALA A 252 6.52 -5.13 37.49
CA ALA A 252 5.32 -5.56 36.76
C ALA A 252 5.18 -7.10 36.69
N SER A 253 6.29 -7.81 36.43
CA SER A 253 6.33 -9.27 36.37
C SER A 253 5.98 -9.98 37.68
N GLN A 254 5.94 -9.27 38.81
CA GLN A 254 5.60 -9.80 40.13
C GLN A 254 4.12 -9.60 40.49
N LEU A 255 3.34 -8.89 39.67
CA LEU A 255 1.98 -8.44 39.96
C LEU A 255 0.90 -9.23 39.17
N ILE A 256 1.16 -10.49 38.86
CA ILE A 256 0.30 -11.29 37.96
C ILE A 256 -1.10 -11.50 38.57
N SER A 257 -1.17 -11.87 39.84
CA SER A 257 -2.44 -12.06 40.56
C SER A 257 -3.21 -10.75 40.69
N GLU A 258 -2.53 -9.69 41.10
CA GLU A 258 -3.08 -8.36 41.31
C GLU A 258 -3.63 -7.79 40.00
N ALA A 259 -2.91 -7.99 38.89
CA ALA A 259 -3.36 -7.57 37.57
C ALA A 259 -4.61 -8.33 37.10
N THR A 260 -4.74 -9.61 37.47
CA THR A 260 -5.95 -10.39 37.14
C THR A 260 -7.16 -9.86 37.91
N THR A 261 -6.99 -9.60 39.21
CA THR A 261 -8.03 -8.98 40.03
C THR A 261 -8.37 -7.58 39.55
N ALA A 262 -7.36 -6.76 39.23
CA ALA A 262 -7.55 -5.42 38.70
C ALA A 262 -8.27 -5.44 37.35
N LYS A 263 -8.00 -6.39 36.46
CA LYS A 263 -8.73 -6.54 35.20
C LYS A 263 -10.23 -6.73 35.42
N THR A 264 -10.62 -7.63 36.33
CA THR A 264 -12.02 -7.82 36.72
C THR A 264 -12.59 -6.57 37.39
N ASN A 265 -11.81 -5.85 38.20
CA ASN A 265 -12.28 -4.60 38.81
C ASN A 265 -12.50 -3.49 37.78
N TYR A 266 -11.59 -3.34 36.82
CA TYR A 266 -11.59 -2.29 35.80
C TYR A 266 -12.67 -2.53 34.74
N PHE A 267 -12.75 -3.75 34.19
CA PHE A 267 -13.60 -4.03 33.05
C PHE A 267 -14.83 -4.89 33.41
N GLY A 268 -14.84 -5.49 34.60
CA GLY A 268 -15.89 -6.42 35.00
C GLY A 268 -15.73 -7.81 34.40
N ASP A 269 -16.53 -8.76 34.88
CA ASP A 269 -16.57 -10.10 34.31
C ASP A 269 -17.09 -10.03 32.88
N ASN A 270 -16.33 -10.62 31.94
CA ASN A 270 -16.61 -10.53 30.51
C ASN A 270 -16.75 -9.09 29.98
N ASN A 271 -15.99 -8.15 30.54
CA ASN A 271 -15.96 -6.75 30.11
C ASN A 271 -17.29 -5.99 30.28
N ASN A 272 -18.18 -6.43 31.17
CA ASN A 272 -19.52 -5.85 31.34
C ASN A 272 -19.54 -4.41 31.92
N LYS A 273 -18.44 -3.89 32.50
CA LYS A 273 -18.36 -2.50 32.97
C LYS A 273 -18.02 -1.49 31.87
N LEU A 274 -17.55 -1.93 30.71
CA LEU A 274 -17.15 -1.03 29.62
C LEU A 274 -18.31 -0.16 29.10
N GLU A 275 -19.54 -0.66 29.19
CA GLU A 275 -20.73 0.11 28.79
C GLU A 275 -21.00 1.28 29.73
N ALA A 276 -20.99 1.04 31.04
CA ALA A 276 -21.14 2.10 32.03
C ALA A 276 -19.99 3.11 31.95
N MET A 277 -18.76 2.61 31.73
CA MET A 277 -17.59 3.44 31.51
C MET A 277 -17.73 4.34 30.27
N TRP A 278 -18.20 3.79 29.13
CA TRP A 278 -18.41 4.58 27.91
C TRP A 278 -19.47 5.66 28.10
N SER A 279 -20.60 5.35 28.74
CA SER A 279 -21.63 6.35 29.05
C SER A 279 -21.11 7.44 29.98
N ALA A 280 -20.40 7.07 31.05
CA ALA A 280 -19.77 8.04 31.95
C ALA A 280 -18.74 8.93 31.23
N PHE A 281 -18.04 8.36 30.26
CA PHE A 281 -17.09 9.07 29.41
C PHE A 281 -17.77 10.06 28.45
N GLU A 282 -18.90 9.71 27.84
CA GLU A 282 -19.62 10.55 26.87
C GLU A 282 -20.36 11.74 27.51
N GLU A 283 -20.68 11.65 28.80
CA GLU A 283 -21.45 12.65 29.53
C GLU A 283 -20.58 13.69 30.26
N ILE A 284 -19.25 13.52 30.26
CA ILE A 284 -18.33 14.37 31.01
C ILE A 284 -18.02 15.69 30.30
N ASP A 285 -18.14 16.76 31.09
CA ASP A 285 -17.71 18.12 30.77
C ASP A 285 -16.27 18.37 31.23
N VAL A 286 -15.37 18.71 30.30
CA VAL A 286 -13.98 19.05 30.58
C VAL A 286 -13.72 20.55 30.39
N LYS A 287 -13.00 21.17 31.33
CA LYS A 287 -12.66 22.60 31.36
C LYS A 287 -11.40 22.92 30.56
N GLY A 288 -11.48 23.82 29.57
CA GLY A 288 -10.31 24.35 28.86
C GLY A 288 -10.10 23.86 27.42
N SER A 289 -11.17 23.56 26.68
CA SER A 289 -11.09 23.22 25.25
C SER A 289 -10.99 24.44 24.32
N LYS A 290 -10.91 25.66 24.86
CA LYS A 290 -10.71 26.93 24.13
C LYS A 290 -9.69 27.82 24.87
N ASP A 291 -9.31 28.93 24.23
CA ASP A 291 -8.48 30.00 24.80
C ASP A 291 -8.96 30.55 26.16
N ASP A 292 -10.21 30.26 26.56
CA ASP A 292 -10.72 30.48 27.92
C ASP A 292 -10.77 29.14 28.70
N THR A 293 -9.89 29.02 29.70
CA THR A 293 -9.74 27.84 30.55
C THR A 293 -10.96 27.53 31.44
N ASN A 294 -11.98 28.41 31.45
CA ASN A 294 -13.18 28.24 32.27
C ASN A 294 -14.38 27.64 31.52
N GLU A 295 -14.37 27.59 30.18
CA GLU A 295 -15.46 26.96 29.41
C GLU A 295 -15.39 25.42 29.52
N GLN A 296 -16.55 24.82 29.82
CA GLN A 296 -16.77 23.38 29.87
C GLN A 296 -17.33 22.86 28.55
N GLN A 297 -16.78 21.75 28.04
CA GLN A 297 -17.34 21.04 26.88
C GLN A 297 -17.33 19.53 27.09
N GLN A 298 -18.32 18.85 26.52
CA GLN A 298 -18.40 17.40 26.57
C GLN A 298 -17.27 16.75 25.77
N ILE A 299 -16.63 15.70 26.30
CA ILE A 299 -15.54 14.98 25.59
C ILE A 299 -15.98 14.49 24.20
N LYS A 300 -17.25 14.07 24.06
CA LYS A 300 -17.82 13.66 22.76
C LYS A 300 -17.92 14.80 21.74
N ALA A 301 -17.95 16.05 22.19
CA ALA A 301 -17.97 17.24 21.34
C ALA A 301 -16.55 17.67 20.91
N LEU A 302 -15.50 17.15 21.55
CA LEU A 302 -14.10 17.36 21.17
C LEU A 302 -13.75 16.42 20.02
N GLY A 303 -14.07 16.87 18.80
CA GLY A 303 -13.98 16.07 17.57
C GLY A 303 -12.63 16.12 16.85
N ASP A 304 -11.69 16.96 17.30
CA ASP A 304 -10.39 17.11 16.65
C ASP A 304 -9.22 16.75 17.59
N ALA A 305 -8.16 16.18 16.99
CA ALA A 305 -7.01 15.67 17.72
C ALA A 305 -6.17 16.79 18.36
N ASP A 306 -6.12 17.98 17.72
CA ASP A 306 -5.31 19.11 18.16
C ASP A 306 -5.87 19.75 19.44
N THR A 307 -7.19 19.85 19.57
CA THR A 307 -7.88 20.36 20.76
C THR A 307 -7.71 19.39 21.92
N LEU A 308 -7.81 18.09 21.68
CA LEU A 308 -7.57 17.06 22.69
C LEU A 308 -6.10 17.01 23.15
N GLU A 309 -5.14 17.22 22.25
CA GLU A 309 -3.71 17.26 22.58
C GLU A 309 -3.33 18.53 23.37
N ARG A 310 -3.85 19.69 22.98
CA ARG A 310 -3.70 20.94 23.76
C ARG A 310 -4.28 20.79 25.17
N PHE A 311 -5.44 20.14 25.29
CA PHE A 311 -6.08 19.90 26.58
C PHE A 311 -5.21 19.02 27.51
N TRP A 312 -4.70 17.92 26.97
CA TRP A 312 -3.81 17.01 27.69
C TRP A 312 -2.54 17.70 28.19
N LEU A 313 -1.92 18.54 27.34
CA LEU A 313 -0.73 19.31 27.70
C LEU A 313 -1.01 20.35 28.81
N THR A 314 -2.17 21.01 28.78
CA THR A 314 -2.60 21.95 29.83
C THR A 314 -2.81 21.24 31.17
N ILE A 315 -3.43 20.06 31.19
CA ILE A 315 -3.58 19.28 32.42
C ILE A 315 -2.22 18.86 32.98
N LEU A 316 -1.31 18.38 32.13
CA LEU A 316 0.06 18.01 32.55
C LEU A 316 0.83 19.20 33.15
N GLN A 317 0.67 20.40 32.59
CA GLN A 317 1.27 21.63 33.14
C GLN A 317 0.68 21.97 34.52
N LEU A 318 -0.65 21.93 34.67
CA LEU A 318 -1.31 22.22 35.94
C LEU A 318 -0.96 21.20 37.04
N MET A 319 -0.81 19.93 36.68
CA MET A 319 -0.37 18.89 37.61
C MET A 319 1.09 19.08 38.06
N ASN A 320 1.97 19.56 37.17
CA ASN A 320 3.37 19.87 37.51
C ASN A 320 3.53 21.14 38.36
N GLU A 321 2.55 22.03 38.41
CA GLU A 321 2.56 23.22 39.27
C GLU A 321 2.02 22.96 40.69
N LEU A 322 1.39 21.79 40.91
CA LEU A 322 0.79 21.38 42.18
C LEU A 322 1.69 20.44 43.02
N PHE A 323 2.87 20.08 42.53
CA PHE A 323 3.91 19.30 43.20
C PHE A 323 5.25 20.04 43.20
#